data_AF-A0AAV1QLJ7-F1
#
_entry.id   AF-A0AAV1QLJ7-F1
#
_cell.length_a   1.000
_cell.length_b   1.000
_cell.length_c   1.000
_cell.angle_alpha   90.00
_cell.angle_beta   90.00
_cell.angle_gamma   90.00
#
_symmetry.space_group_name_H-M   'P 1'
#
loop_
_entity.id
_entity.type
_entity.pdbx_description
1 polymer ?
#
loop_
_entity_poly.entity_id
_entity_poly.type
_entity_poly.pdbx_seq_one_letter_code
_entity_poly.pdbx_strand_id
1 'polypeptide(L)'
;MEWYGDETYSYRNFKDRGSLNISTGEMTITGLTGDDSGIYTAEINNKVNRKIQLLVISPVPKPSLSVWCDAWSYCVFNCSGNTAGAEPVTYWWTSGDTTWPSTKELKITWVNT
;
A
#
# COMPACT_ATOMS: atom_id res chain seq x y z
N MET A 1 -17.34 -8.28 -14.13
CA MET A 1 -17.61 -7.81 -15.50
C MET A 1 -17.88 -9.01 -16.34
N GLU A 2 -18.83 -8.93 -17.25
CA GLU A 2 -19.09 -9.98 -18.23
C GLU A 2 -19.10 -9.37 -19.63
N TRP A 3 -18.83 -10.20 -20.62
CA TRP A 3 -18.83 -9.82 -22.02
C TRP A 3 -19.62 -10.87 -22.80
N TYR A 4 -20.63 -10.41 -23.54
CA TYR A 4 -21.49 -11.25 -24.38
C TYR A 4 -21.61 -10.59 -25.75
N GLY A 5 -21.01 -11.18 -26.77
CA GLY A 5 -21.07 -10.65 -28.14
C GLY A 5 -20.26 -9.36 -28.31
N ASP A 6 -20.94 -8.22 -28.45
CA ASP A 6 -20.35 -6.89 -28.58
C ASP A 6 -20.60 -6.00 -27.35
N GLU A 7 -21.29 -6.51 -26.33
CA GLU A 7 -21.67 -5.76 -25.14
C GLU A 7 -20.89 -6.20 -23.90
N THR A 8 -20.58 -5.23 -23.03
CA THR A 8 -19.96 -5.47 -21.72
C THR A 8 -20.91 -5.07 -20.60
N TYR A 9 -21.00 -5.94 -19.60
CA TYR A 9 -21.91 -5.80 -18.47
C TYR A 9 -21.10 -5.64 -17.18
N SER A 10 -21.39 -4.55 -16.45
CA SER A 10 -20.82 -4.27 -15.15
C SER A 10 -21.80 -4.65 -14.04
N TYR A 11 -21.31 -5.37 -13.04
CA TYR A 11 -22.11 -5.85 -11.92
C TYR A 11 -21.44 -5.50 -10.60
N ARG A 12 -22.27 -5.35 -9.56
CA ARG A 12 -21.84 -5.15 -8.17
C ARG A 12 -20.82 -4.01 -8.08
N ASN A 13 -19.67 -4.29 -7.48
CA ASN A 13 -18.61 -3.34 -7.20
C ASN A 13 -17.94 -2.78 -8.47
N PHE A 14 -18.14 -3.42 -9.64
CA PHE A 14 -17.57 -2.94 -10.90
C PHE A 14 -18.45 -1.91 -11.62
N LYS A 15 -19.69 -1.70 -11.16
CA LYS A 15 -20.57 -0.71 -11.76
C LYS A 15 -19.91 0.67 -11.70
N ASP A 16 -19.92 1.39 -12.82
CA ASP A 16 -19.35 2.74 -13.00
C ASP A 16 -17.82 2.86 -12.81
N ARG A 17 -17.15 1.81 -12.30
CA ARG A 17 -15.71 1.79 -12.01
C ARG A 17 -14.90 0.83 -12.88
N GLY A 18 -15.56 -0.19 -13.43
CA GLY A 18 -14.95 -1.27 -14.20
C GLY A 18 -15.01 -1.04 -15.71
N SER A 19 -13.91 -1.30 -16.40
CA SER A 19 -13.79 -1.27 -17.86
C SER A 19 -13.06 -2.51 -18.37
N LEU A 20 -13.60 -3.17 -19.39
CA LEU A 20 -12.98 -4.33 -20.03
C LEU A 20 -12.64 -3.98 -21.49
N ASN A 21 -11.35 -4.01 -21.82
CA ASN A 21 -10.89 -3.95 -23.20
C ASN A 21 -11.05 -5.34 -23.85
N ILE A 22 -12.08 -5.52 -24.67
CA ILE A 22 -12.39 -6.81 -25.31
C ILE A 22 -11.35 -7.26 -26.34
N SER A 23 -10.53 -6.35 -26.87
CA SER A 23 -9.49 -6.69 -27.85
C SER A 23 -8.24 -7.29 -27.19
N THR A 24 -7.90 -6.85 -25.97
CA THR A 24 -6.71 -7.29 -25.23
C THR A 24 -7.03 -8.18 -24.03
N GLY A 25 -8.28 -8.15 -23.54
CA GLY A 25 -8.69 -8.77 -22.29
C GLY A 25 -8.30 -7.96 -21.03
N GLU A 26 -7.84 -6.73 -21.17
CA GLU A 26 -7.46 -5.88 -20.03
C GLU A 26 -8.69 -5.43 -19.22
N MET A 27 -8.68 -5.73 -17.93
CA MET A 27 -9.69 -5.29 -16.97
C MET A 27 -9.12 -4.17 -16.09
N THR A 28 -9.72 -2.98 -16.17
CA THR A 28 -9.38 -1.83 -15.32
C THR A 28 -10.48 -1.60 -14.28
N ILE A 29 -10.08 -1.38 -13.03
CA ILE A 29 -10.97 -0.96 -11.94
C ILE A 29 -10.45 0.38 -11.43
N THR A 30 -11.29 1.41 -11.46
CA THR A 30 -10.94 2.76 -10.99
C THR A 30 -11.49 3.01 -9.58
N GLY A 31 -10.89 3.96 -8.85
CA GLY A 31 -11.34 4.32 -7.51
C GLY A 31 -11.29 3.15 -6.53
N LEU A 32 -10.15 2.46 -6.48
CA LEU A 32 -9.94 1.31 -5.60
C LEU A 32 -10.10 1.70 -4.12
N THR A 33 -10.73 0.81 -3.36
CA THR A 33 -10.92 0.89 -1.91
C THR A 33 -10.41 -0.40 -1.25
N GLY A 34 -10.28 -0.39 0.08
CA GLY A 34 -9.87 -1.59 0.83
C GLY A 34 -10.76 -2.81 0.55
N ASP A 35 -12.06 -2.59 0.33
CA ASP A 35 -13.07 -3.62 0.05
C ASP A 35 -12.90 -4.27 -1.33
N ASP A 36 -12.12 -3.66 -2.23
CA ASP A 36 -11.77 -4.26 -3.52
C ASP A 36 -10.62 -5.26 -3.39
N SER A 37 -9.98 -5.37 -2.21
CA SER A 37 -8.95 -6.38 -1.96
C SER A 37 -9.55 -7.79 -2.03
N GLY A 38 -8.84 -8.72 -2.66
CA GLY A 38 -9.31 -10.08 -2.78
C GLY A 38 -8.64 -10.87 -3.89
N ILE A 39 -9.18 -12.05 -4.15
CA ILE A 39 -8.75 -12.92 -5.23
C ILE A 39 -9.64 -12.69 -6.44
N TYR A 40 -9.02 -12.33 -7.55
CA TYR A 40 -9.64 -12.15 -8.85
C TYR A 40 -9.27 -13.30 -9.77
N THR A 41 -10.20 -13.71 -10.62
CA THR A 41 -9.97 -14.69 -11.67
C THR A 41 -10.61 -14.20 -12.96
N ALA A 42 -9.93 -14.38 -14.08
CA ALA A 42 -10.55 -14.25 -15.39
C ALA A 42 -11.15 -15.60 -15.80
N GLU A 43 -12.34 -15.59 -16.38
CA GLU A 43 -12.94 -16.77 -16.99
C GLU A 43 -13.14 -16.50 -18.48
N ILE A 44 -12.61 -17.39 -19.32
CA ILE A 44 -12.70 -17.27 -20.78
C ILE A 44 -13.16 -18.63 -21.32
N ASN A 45 -14.26 -18.65 -22.09
CA ASN A 45 -14.82 -19.87 -22.68
C ASN A 45 -15.00 -20.99 -21.64
N ASN A 46 -15.62 -20.67 -20.50
CA ASN A 46 -15.84 -21.57 -19.35
C ASN A 46 -14.56 -22.15 -18.73
N LYS A 47 -13.41 -21.51 -18.95
CA LYS A 47 -12.13 -21.87 -18.33
C LYS A 47 -11.67 -20.76 -17.40
N VAL A 48 -11.62 -21.06 -16.11
CA VAL A 48 -11.07 -20.18 -15.09
C VAL A 48 -9.54 -20.15 -15.22
N ASN A 49 -9.00 -18.95 -15.36
CA ASN A 49 -7.57 -18.69 -15.50
C ASN A 49 -6.90 -18.55 -14.11
N ARG A 50 -5.63 -18.11 -14.11
CA ARG A 50 -4.85 -17.91 -12.89
C ARG A 50 -5.53 -16.93 -11.93
N LYS A 51 -5.39 -17.22 -10.64
CA LYS A 51 -5.80 -16.35 -9.55
C LYS A 51 -4.82 -15.18 -9.45
N ILE A 52 -5.35 -13.97 -9.36
CA ILE A 52 -4.63 -12.73 -9.10
C ILE A 52 -5.05 -12.24 -7.73
N GLN A 53 -4.09 -12.02 -6.84
CA GLN A 53 -4.37 -11.42 -5.53
C GLN A 53 -4.17 -9.91 -5.62
N LEU A 54 -5.25 -9.17 -5.43
CA LEU A 54 -5.23 -7.71 -5.31
C LEU A 54 -5.25 -7.34 -3.83
N LEU A 55 -4.28 -6.52 -3.41
CA LEU A 55 -4.26 -5.90 -2.09
C LEU A 55 -4.27 -4.39 -2.27
N VAL A 56 -5.33 -3.74 -1.81
CA VAL A 56 -5.44 -2.29 -1.80
C VAL A 56 -5.03 -1.79 -0.43
N ILE A 57 -3.94 -1.04 -0.37
CA ILE A 57 -3.43 -0.43 0.86
C ILE A 57 -3.82 1.05 0.95
N SER A 58 -3.94 1.53 2.17
CA SER A 58 -4.14 2.94 2.47
C SER A 58 -2.86 3.74 2.22
N PRO A 59 -2.97 5.04 1.89
CA PRO A 59 -1.82 5.93 1.90
C PRO A 59 -1.14 5.93 3.27
N VAL A 60 0.20 5.96 3.28
CA VAL A 60 0.95 6.11 4.53
C VAL A 60 0.63 7.48 5.12
N PRO A 61 0.11 7.57 6.36
CA PRO A 61 -0.21 8.85 6.96
C PRO A 61 1.07 9.63 7.24
N LYS A 62 0.96 10.96 7.28
CA LYS A 62 2.05 11.81 7.76
C LYS A 62 2.40 11.42 9.20
N PRO A 63 3.65 11.00 9.48
CA PRO A 63 4.02 10.59 10.82
C PRO A 63 4.19 11.80 11.74
N SER A 64 4.10 11.53 13.04
CA SER A 64 4.48 12.45 14.12
C SER A 64 5.87 12.08 14.60
N LEU A 65 6.73 13.10 14.75
CA LEU A 65 8.06 12.95 15.30
C LEU A 65 8.04 13.33 16.78
N SER A 66 8.49 12.41 17.62
CA SER A 66 8.70 12.65 19.05
C SER A 66 10.16 12.41 19.40
N VAL A 67 10.69 13.22 20.31
CA VAL A 67 12.09 13.14 20.74
C VAL A 67 12.13 13.11 22.25
N TRP A 68 12.91 12.19 22.79
CA TRP A 68 13.22 12.11 24.20
C TRP A 68 14.73 11.97 24.37
N CYS A 69 15.33 12.80 25.21
CA CYS A 69 16.76 12.75 25.47
C CYS A 69 17.01 12.45 26.94
N ASP A 70 17.92 11.50 27.19
CA ASP A 70 18.65 11.45 28.44
C ASP A 70 19.65 12.61 28.44
N ALA A 71 19.65 13.41 29.50
CA ALA A 71 20.34 14.70 29.53
C ALA A 71 21.83 14.60 29.17
N TRP A 72 22.49 13.48 29.47
CA TRP A 72 23.95 13.34 29.36
C TRP A 72 24.42 12.22 28.44
N SER A 73 23.51 11.41 27.88
CA SER A 73 23.92 10.16 27.21
C SER A 73 23.44 10.05 25.75
N TYR A 74 22.13 10.15 25.51
CA TYR A 74 21.55 9.84 24.20
C TYR A 74 20.19 10.48 23.99
N CYS A 75 19.80 10.60 22.73
CA CYS A 75 18.45 10.95 22.31
C CYS A 75 17.80 9.79 21.56
N VAL A 76 16.51 9.59 21.79
CA VAL A 76 15.65 8.67 21.04
C VAL A 76 14.65 9.48 20.27
N PHE A 77 14.67 9.30 18.96
CA PHE A 77 13.67 9.81 18.03
C PHE A 77 12.69 8.69 17.76
N ASN A 78 11.40 8.98 17.82
CA ASN A 78 10.34 8.03 17.53
C ASN A 78 9.40 8.61 16.47
N CYS A 79 9.29 7.89 15.37
CA CYS A 79 8.41 8.16 14.24
C CYS A 79 7.13 7.36 14.42
N SER A 80 6.03 8.04 14.75
CA SER A 80 4.75 7.41 15.06
C SER A 80 3.67 7.76 14.03
N GLY A 81 2.82 6.80 13.72
CA GLY A 81 1.68 6.96 12.83
C GLY A 81 0.82 5.71 12.85
N ASN A 82 -0.48 5.85 12.61
CA ASN A 82 -1.37 4.68 12.49
C ASN A 82 -1.25 4.07 11.09
N THR A 83 -0.44 3.02 10.95
CA THR A 83 -0.14 2.38 9.66
C THR A 83 -0.99 1.15 9.37
N ALA A 84 -2.02 0.86 10.17
CA ALA A 84 -2.80 -0.38 10.09
C ALA A 84 -3.33 -0.72 8.67
N GLY A 85 -3.64 0.29 7.85
CA GLY A 85 -4.09 0.10 6.47
C GLY A 85 -2.98 0.13 5.41
N ALA A 86 -1.75 0.51 5.75
CA ALA A 86 -0.65 0.79 4.82
C ALA A 86 0.50 -0.23 4.89
N GLU A 87 0.30 -1.35 5.59
CA GLU A 87 1.35 -2.35 5.80
C GLU A 87 1.69 -3.15 4.52
N PRO A 88 2.97 -3.56 4.34
CA PRO A 88 4.12 -3.28 5.21
C PRO A 88 4.72 -1.89 4.98
N VAL A 89 4.98 -1.15 6.06
CA VAL A 89 5.69 0.15 5.99
C VAL A 89 7.20 0.00 6.24
N THR A 90 8.00 0.86 5.62
CA THR A 90 9.45 0.92 5.83
C THR A 90 9.83 2.22 6.52
N TYR A 91 10.74 2.14 7.49
CA TYR A 91 11.26 3.30 8.22
C TYR A 91 12.72 3.54 7.84
N TRP A 92 13.08 4.80 7.71
CA TRP A 92 14.46 5.25 7.57
C TRP A 92 14.60 6.63 8.18
N TRP A 93 15.81 6.93 8.63
CA TRP A 93 16.13 8.21 9.24
C TRP A 93 17.24 8.89 8.46
N THR A 94 17.14 10.21 8.28
CA THR A 94 18.16 11.00 7.57
C THR A 94 18.48 12.26 8.36
N SER A 95 19.76 12.64 8.38
CA SER A 95 20.25 13.91 8.92
C SER A 95 21.42 14.38 8.05
N GLY A 96 21.22 15.47 7.31
CA GLY A 96 22.13 15.88 6.24
C GLY A 96 22.32 14.73 5.24
N ASP A 97 23.57 14.37 4.97
CA ASP A 97 23.93 13.27 4.05
C ASP A 97 23.92 11.88 4.71
N THR A 98 23.71 11.82 6.02
CA THR A 98 23.76 10.54 6.75
C THR A 98 22.37 9.90 6.77
N THR A 99 22.31 8.64 6.35
CA THR A 99 21.09 7.83 6.36
C THR A 99 21.28 6.62 7.27
N TRP A 100 20.31 6.35 8.14
CA TRP A 100 20.28 5.19 9.01
C TRP A 100 19.06 4.31 8.66
N PRO A 101 19.28 3.04 8.27
CA PRO A 101 18.19 2.07 8.30
C PRO A 101 17.84 1.79 9.76
N SER A 102 16.58 1.97 10.13
CA SER A 102 16.10 1.67 11.49
C SER A 102 14.65 1.24 11.48
N THR A 103 14.14 0.94 12.68
CA THR A 103 12.72 0.80 12.96
C THR A 103 12.06 2.18 13.14
N LYS A 104 10.84 2.18 13.69
CA LYS A 104 10.14 3.39 14.16
C LYS A 104 10.96 4.25 15.14
N GLU A 105 12.01 3.70 15.75
CA GLU A 105 12.88 4.39 16.71
C GLU A 105 14.31 4.54 16.18
N LEU A 106 14.92 5.69 16.39
CA LEU A 106 16.34 5.96 16.17
C LEU A 106 16.97 6.44 17.47
N LYS A 107 18.03 5.77 17.92
CA LYS A 107 18.83 6.19 19.06
C LYS A 107 20.15 6.79 18.59
N ILE A 108 20.40 8.05 18.96
CA ILE A 108 21.66 8.76 18.71
C ILE A 108 22.37 8.97 20.05
N THR A 109 23.64 8.59 20.15
CA THR A 109 24.47 8.73 21.34
C THR A 109 25.53 9.82 21.14
N TRP A 110 25.86 10.54 22.20
CA TRP A 110 27.06 11.40 22.19
C TRP A 110 28.29 10.52 22.32
N VAL A 111 29.21 10.58 21.34
CA VAL A 111 30.55 10.05 21.53
C VAL A 111 31.39 11.22 22.02
N ASN A 112 31.75 11.24 23.30
CA ASN A 112 32.80 12.15 23.78
C ASN A 112 34.09 11.75 23.05
N THR A 113 34.50 12.59 22.10
CA THR A 113 35.77 12.45 21.36
C THR A 113 36.87 13.22 22.08
#